data_AF-A0A8T0FA27-F1
#
_entry.id   AF-A0A8T0FA27-F1
#
_cell.length_a   1.000
_cell.length_b   1.000
_cell.length_c   1.000
_cell.angle_alpha   90.00
_cell.angle_beta   90.00
_cell.angle_gamma   90.00
#
_symmetry.space_group_name_H-M   'P 1'
#
loop_
_entity.id
_entity.type
_entity.pdbx_description
1 polymer ?
#
loop_
_entity_poly.entity_id
_entity_poly.type
_entity_poly.pdbx_seq_one_letter_code
_entity_poly.pdbx_strand_id
1 'polypeptide(L)'
;MRYENEEAELYSLIDRNRPKEIIYKIDSIIKENGHYVLRLPPYHCDLNAIEYVWSSVKRLIKERNITGDLSLENLQNLLCDALGGVSSKEWEAHCRHVEKLENSYWEKDGILEEVVDELVVQIGSTESDSDSEETESCDSDSEFLRNYTTVTRSLLVLSF
;
A
#
# COMPACT_ATOMS: atom_id res chain seq x y z
N MET A 1 -31.06 12.81 -15.28
CA MET A 1 -31.92 13.43 -14.25
C MET A 1 -32.68 12.48 -13.31
N ARG A 2 -33.42 11.44 -13.75
CA ARG A 2 -34.06 10.51 -12.77
C ARG A 2 -33.12 9.41 -12.25
N TYR A 3 -32.21 8.92 -13.09
CA TYR A 3 -31.26 7.86 -12.76
C TYR A 3 -30.11 8.32 -11.84
N GLU A 4 -29.56 9.53 -12.05
CA GLU A 4 -28.49 10.09 -11.18
C GLU A 4 -28.92 10.26 -9.72
N ASN A 5 -30.21 10.48 -9.46
CA ASN A 5 -30.72 10.65 -8.10
C ASN A 5 -30.85 9.31 -7.34
N GLU A 6 -31.09 8.19 -8.06
CA GLU A 6 -31.21 6.86 -7.45
C GLU A 6 -29.84 6.31 -7.01
N GLU A 7 -28.77 6.59 -7.76
CA GLU A 7 -27.40 6.22 -7.40
C GLU A 7 -26.89 6.97 -6.17
N ALA A 8 -27.14 8.29 -6.10
CA ALA A 8 -26.78 9.11 -4.95
C ALA A 8 -27.53 8.69 -3.67
N GLU A 9 -28.84 8.39 -3.79
CA GLU A 9 -29.65 7.88 -2.68
C GLU A 9 -29.15 6.49 -2.21
N LEU A 10 -28.84 5.58 -3.15
CA LEU A 10 -28.30 4.25 -2.84
C LEU A 10 -26.93 4.33 -2.16
N TYR A 11 -26.02 5.18 -2.66
CA TYR A 11 -24.71 5.38 -2.05
C TYR A 11 -24.84 5.89 -0.61
N SER A 12 -25.72 6.85 -0.35
CA SER A 12 -25.97 7.39 1.00
C SER A 12 -26.52 6.35 1.98
N LEU A 13 -27.27 5.37 1.47
CA LEU A 13 -27.79 4.24 2.25
C LEU A 13 -26.70 3.21 2.53
N ILE A 14 -25.86 2.91 1.53
CA ILE A 14 -24.72 2.00 1.68
C ILE A 14 -23.74 2.56 2.70
N ASP A 15 -23.34 3.83 2.60
CA ASP A 15 -22.40 4.45 3.52
C ASP A 15 -22.91 4.46 4.97
N ARG A 16 -24.20 4.73 5.16
CA ARG A 16 -24.84 4.70 6.48
C ARG A 16 -24.88 3.31 7.12
N ASN A 17 -25.05 2.27 6.30
CA ASN A 17 -25.21 0.89 6.77
C ASN A 17 -23.92 0.07 6.71
N ARG A 18 -22.90 0.51 5.97
CA ARG A 18 -21.63 -0.19 5.88
C ARG A 18 -20.96 -0.17 7.26
N PRO A 19 -20.42 -1.29 7.75
CA PRO A 19 -19.61 -1.29 8.94
C PRO A 19 -18.43 -0.33 8.75
N LYS A 20 -18.40 0.74 9.55
CA LYS A 20 -17.39 1.80 9.47
C LYS A 20 -16.00 1.30 9.80
N GLU A 21 -15.93 0.23 10.60
CA GLU A 21 -14.70 -0.45 10.95
C GLU A 21 -14.83 -1.93 10.60
N ILE A 22 -13.97 -2.39 9.70
CA ILE A 22 -13.79 -3.82 9.45
C ILE A 22 -12.72 -4.30 10.44
N ILE A 23 -13.16 -4.90 11.54
CA ILE A 23 -12.25 -5.45 12.55
C ILE A 23 -11.99 -6.92 12.20
N TYR A 24 -10.75 -7.22 11.81
CA TYR A 24 -10.37 -8.62 11.60
C TYR A 24 -10.08 -9.28 12.94
N LYS A 25 -10.49 -10.56 13.08
CA LYS A 25 -10.20 -11.35 14.29
C LYS A 25 -8.70 -11.39 14.61
N ILE A 26 -7.85 -11.41 13.58
CA ILE A 26 -6.39 -11.38 13.74
C ILE A 26 -5.89 -10.06 14.34
N ASP A 27 -6.54 -8.93 14.03
CA ASP A 27 -6.15 -7.62 14.56
C ASP A 27 -6.39 -7.55 16.07
N SER A 28 -7.45 -8.21 16.55
CA SER A 28 -7.72 -8.34 18.00
C SER A 28 -6.60 -9.12 18.71
N ILE A 29 -6.19 -10.24 18.14
CA ILE A 29 -5.10 -11.08 18.70
C ILE A 29 -3.77 -10.31 18.69
N ILE A 30 -3.44 -9.63 17.59
CA ILE A 30 -2.21 -8.85 17.46
C ILE A 30 -2.20 -7.70 18.49
N LYS A 31 -3.33 -7.01 18.65
CA LYS A 31 -3.51 -5.93 19.63
C LYS A 31 -3.42 -6.42 21.07
N GLU A 32 -3.99 -7.58 21.39
CA GLU A 32 -3.89 -8.22 22.72
C GLU A 32 -2.43 -8.52 23.10
N ASN A 33 -1.56 -8.77 22.11
CA ASN A 33 -0.13 -8.96 22.30
C ASN A 33 0.67 -7.64 22.29
N GLY A 34 0.00 -6.49 22.23
CA GLY A 34 0.65 -5.16 22.25
C GLY A 34 1.27 -4.74 20.92
N HIS A 35 0.86 -5.36 19.81
CA HIS A 35 1.34 -5.03 18.47
C HIS A 35 0.31 -4.23 17.68
N TYR A 36 0.78 -3.44 16.71
CA TYR A 36 -0.05 -2.68 15.78
C TYR A 36 -0.02 -3.32 14.39
N VAL A 37 -1.18 -3.36 13.73
CA VAL A 37 -1.29 -3.88 12.37
C VAL A 37 -1.05 -2.76 11.38
N LEU A 38 -0.01 -2.90 10.57
CA LEU A 38 0.21 -2.05 9.40
C LEU A 38 -0.40 -2.75 8.17
N ARG A 39 -1.25 -2.04 7.42
CA ARG A 39 -1.84 -2.53 6.17
C ARG A 39 -1.11 -1.88 5.01
N LEU A 40 -0.63 -2.68 4.08
CA LEU A 40 -0.02 -2.15 2.86
C LEU A 40 -1.08 -1.94 1.79
N PRO A 41 -0.94 -0.89 0.96
CA PRO A 41 -1.78 -0.73 -0.22
C PRO A 41 -1.69 -1.95 -1.15
N PRO A 42 -2.79 -2.35 -1.81
CA PRO A 42 -2.75 -3.38 -2.84
C PRO A 42 -1.71 -3.04 -3.91
N TYR A 43 -1.01 -4.05 -4.45
CA TYR A 43 0.00 -3.92 -5.52
C TYR A 43 1.27 -3.12 -5.18
N HIS A 44 1.44 -2.65 -3.94
CA HIS A 44 2.64 -1.92 -3.48
C HIS A 44 3.52 -2.79 -2.56
N CYS A 45 3.98 -3.94 -3.07
CA CYS A 45 4.88 -4.83 -2.31
C CYS A 45 6.28 -4.23 -2.07
N ASP A 46 6.64 -3.19 -2.81
CA ASP A 46 7.83 -2.37 -2.65
C ASP A 46 7.82 -1.55 -1.36
N LEU A 47 6.63 -1.26 -0.79
CA LEU A 47 6.50 -0.70 0.55
C LEU A 47 6.66 -1.75 1.67
N ASN A 48 6.95 -3.01 1.33
CA ASN A 48 7.15 -4.08 2.30
C ASN A 48 8.64 -4.40 2.50
N ALA A 49 9.22 -3.99 3.63
CA ALA A 49 10.63 -4.22 3.92
C ALA A 49 11.05 -5.70 3.89
N ILE A 50 10.12 -6.64 4.18
CA ILE A 50 10.42 -8.08 4.16
C ILE A 50 10.71 -8.60 2.74
N GLU A 51 10.19 -7.97 1.69
CA GLU A 51 10.44 -8.40 0.30
C GLU A 51 11.91 -8.21 -0.09
N TYR A 52 12.56 -7.19 0.46
CA TYR A 52 13.99 -6.96 0.28
C TYR A 52 14.82 -8.02 1.00
N VAL A 53 14.47 -8.37 2.24
CA VAL A 53 15.10 -9.47 2.96
C VAL A 53 14.90 -10.79 2.23
N TRP A 54 13.69 -11.06 1.74
CA TRP A 54 13.42 -12.26 0.95
C TRP A 54 14.25 -12.32 -0.31
N SER A 55 14.50 -11.19 -0.95
CA SER A 55 15.39 -11.10 -2.11
C SER A 55 16.83 -11.48 -1.74
N SER A 56 17.34 -10.99 -0.60
CA SER A 56 18.66 -11.39 -0.06
C SER A 56 18.72 -12.87 0.28
N VAL A 57 17.72 -13.41 0.97
CA VAL A 57 17.66 -14.82 1.37
C VAL A 57 17.60 -15.74 0.15
N LYS A 58 16.76 -15.42 -0.85
CA LYS A 58 16.67 -16.20 -2.10
C LYS A 58 18.01 -16.21 -2.84
N ARG A 59 18.72 -15.09 -2.86
CA ARG A 59 20.07 -15.00 -3.45
C ARG A 59 21.05 -15.91 -2.71
N LEU A 60 21.08 -15.87 -1.38
CA LEU A 60 21.96 -16.70 -0.57
C LEU A 60 21.69 -18.20 -0.78
N ILE A 61 20.43 -18.61 -0.79
CA ILE A 61 20.05 -20.01 -1.06
C ILE A 61 20.53 -20.43 -2.45
N LYS A 62 20.35 -19.58 -3.47
CA LYS A 62 20.80 -19.87 -4.84
C LYS A 62 22.32 -20.02 -4.95
N GLU A 63 23.08 -19.18 -4.24
CA GLU A 63 24.55 -19.23 -4.23
C GLU A 63 25.09 -20.46 -3.49
N ARG A 64 24.39 -20.91 -2.45
CA ARG A 64 24.80 -22.05 -1.61
C ARG A 64 24.33 -23.39 -2.15
N ASN A 65 23.22 -23.43 -2.88
CA ASN A 65 22.72 -24.65 -3.50
C ASN A 65 23.46 -24.99 -4.81
N ILE A 66 24.76 -25.31 -4.70
CA ILE A 66 25.64 -25.60 -5.84
C ILE A 66 25.24 -26.92 -6.53
N THR A 67 24.72 -27.88 -5.77
CA THR A 67 24.28 -29.20 -6.25
C THR A 67 22.91 -29.19 -6.92
N GLY A 68 22.12 -28.12 -6.75
CA GLY A 68 20.76 -28.03 -7.28
C GLY A 68 19.78 -29.01 -6.62
N ASP A 69 20.12 -29.52 -5.43
CA ASP A 69 19.23 -30.40 -4.67
C ASP A 69 18.10 -29.56 -4.04
N LEU A 70 16.87 -29.89 -4.41
CA LEU A 70 15.65 -29.25 -3.92
C LEU A 70 14.93 -30.11 -2.87
N SER A 71 15.64 -31.06 -2.25
CA SER A 71 15.12 -31.78 -1.10
C SER A 71 14.72 -30.82 0.02
N LEU A 72 13.62 -31.14 0.70
CA LEU A 72 13.06 -30.28 1.75
C LEU A 72 14.06 -30.06 2.90
N GLU A 73 14.81 -31.11 3.27
CA GLU A 73 15.81 -31.05 4.34
C GLU A 73 16.96 -30.10 3.97
N ASN A 74 17.49 -30.22 2.76
CA ASN A 74 18.54 -29.31 2.28
C ASN A 74 18.05 -27.86 2.23
N LEU A 75 16.84 -27.62 1.70
CA LEU A 75 16.26 -26.28 1.64
C LEU A 75 16.00 -25.68 3.03
N GLN A 76 15.56 -26.48 4.00
CA GLN A 76 15.38 -26.02 5.39
C GLN A 76 16.71 -25.60 6.03
N ASN A 77 17.76 -26.39 5.84
CA ASN A 77 19.10 -26.06 6.35
C ASN A 77 19.64 -24.78 5.70
N LEU A 78 19.56 -24.68 4.37
CA LEU A 78 19.98 -23.49 3.62
C LEU A 78 19.18 -22.24 4.01
N LEU A 79 17.88 -22.39 4.30
CA LEU A 79 17.04 -21.29 4.76
C LEU A 79 17.46 -20.82 6.16
N CYS A 80 17.70 -21.73 7.10
CA CYS A 80 18.16 -21.39 8.44
C CYS A 80 19.51 -20.65 8.39
N ASP A 81 20.44 -21.14 7.57
CA ASP A 81 21.75 -20.52 7.36
C ASP A 81 21.61 -19.13 6.71
N ALA A 82 20.76 -19.00 5.69
CA ALA A 82 20.54 -17.73 5.00
C ALA A 82 19.89 -16.69 5.91
N LEU A 83 18.91 -17.09 6.73
CA LEU A 83 18.27 -16.20 7.72
C LEU A 83 19.25 -15.78 8.81
N GLY A 84 20.14 -16.69 9.26
CA GLY A 84 21.22 -16.35 10.19
C GLY A 84 22.25 -15.38 9.62
N GLY A 85 22.36 -15.30 8.29
CA GLY A 85 23.20 -14.33 7.59
C GLY A 85 22.61 -12.92 7.50
N VAL A 86 21.30 -12.75 7.68
CA VAL A 86 20.64 -11.44 7.62
C VAL A 86 20.98 -10.65 8.88
N SER A 87 21.79 -9.61 8.73
CA SER A 87 22.21 -8.78 9.85
C SER A 87 21.15 -7.75 10.24
N SER A 88 21.13 -7.34 11.51
CA SER A 88 20.25 -6.24 11.96
C SER A 88 20.49 -4.94 11.18
N LYS A 89 21.71 -4.70 10.70
CA LYS A 89 22.07 -3.52 9.91
C LYS A 89 21.45 -3.56 8.50
N GLU A 90 21.41 -4.76 7.91
CA GLU A 90 20.76 -4.97 6.62
C GLU A 90 19.24 -4.74 6.74
N TRP A 91 18.61 -5.30 7.78
CA TRP A 91 17.20 -5.04 8.09
C TRP A 91 16.89 -3.55 8.20
N GLU A 92 17.64 -2.84 9.04
CA GLU A 92 17.46 -1.40 9.24
C GLU A 92 17.68 -0.59 7.94
N ALA A 93 18.61 -1.01 7.09
CA ALA A 93 18.80 -0.40 5.77
C ALA A 93 17.59 -0.57 4.85
N HIS A 94 16.94 -1.73 4.87
CA HIS A 94 15.71 -1.98 4.12
C HIS A 94 14.53 -1.17 4.65
N CYS A 95 14.35 -1.05 5.97
CA CYS A 95 13.33 -0.19 6.56
C CYS A 95 13.50 1.27 6.10
N ARG A 96 14.72 1.82 6.20
CA ARG A 96 15.01 3.18 5.71
C ARG A 96 14.78 3.36 4.21
N HIS A 97 14.98 2.31 3.43
CA HIS A 97 14.72 2.37 1.99
C HIS A 97 13.21 2.47 1.71
N VAL A 98 12.41 1.67 2.41
CA VAL A 98 10.94 1.72 2.33
C VAL A 98 10.41 3.09 2.77
N GLU A 99 10.90 3.65 3.88
CA GLU A 99 10.51 5.00 4.33
C GLU A 99 10.82 6.07 3.26
N LYS A 100 11.97 5.98 2.59
CA LYS A 100 12.30 6.89 1.48
C LYS A 100 11.38 6.71 0.28
N LEU A 101 11.00 5.47 -0.01
CA LEU A 101 10.10 5.15 -1.11
C LEU A 101 8.69 5.69 -0.83
N GLU A 102 8.20 5.50 0.40
CA GLU A 102 6.93 6.05 0.88
C GLU A 102 6.89 7.58 0.71
N ASN A 103 7.93 8.29 1.17
CA ASN A 103 8.01 9.74 1.00
C ASN A 103 8.02 10.17 -0.48
N SER A 104 8.70 9.42 -1.35
CA SER A 104 8.72 9.68 -2.79
C SER A 104 7.34 9.49 -3.45
N TYR A 105 6.57 8.50 -2.99
CA TYR A 105 5.18 8.32 -3.44
C TYR A 105 4.30 9.45 -2.98
N TRP A 106 4.45 9.88 -1.72
CA TRP A 106 3.72 11.02 -1.19
C TRP A 106 3.98 12.31 -1.98
N GLU A 107 5.24 12.62 -2.29
CA GLU A 107 5.61 13.80 -3.08
C GLU A 107 5.02 13.76 -4.49
N LYS A 108 5.02 12.60 -5.15
CA LYS A 108 4.49 12.46 -6.51
C LYS A 108 2.97 12.50 -6.58
N ASP A 109 2.30 11.93 -5.59
CA ASP A 109 0.84 11.96 -5.51
C ASP A 109 0.34 13.41 -5.34
N GLY A 110 1.01 14.21 -4.50
CA GLY A 110 0.73 15.64 -4.36
C GLY A 110 0.93 16.45 -5.65
N ILE A 111 1.87 16.04 -6.51
CA ILE A 111 2.07 16.67 -7.84
C ILE A 111 0.94 16.27 -8.79
N LEU A 112 0.44 15.03 -8.72
CA LEU A 112 -0.64 14.55 -9.57
C LEU A 112 -1.95 15.30 -9.30
N GLU A 113 -2.30 15.56 -8.03
CA GLU A 113 -3.45 16.41 -7.68
C GLU A 113 -3.30 17.83 -8.25
N GLU A 114 -2.13 18.47 -8.11
CA GLU A 114 -1.88 19.82 -8.63
C GLU A 114 -1.99 19.90 -10.16
N VAL A 115 -1.42 18.93 -10.87
CA VAL A 115 -1.45 18.90 -12.34
C VAL A 115 -2.84 18.55 -12.86
N VAL A 116 -3.59 17.67 -12.20
CA VAL A 116 -4.98 17.35 -12.56
C VAL A 116 -5.88 18.57 -12.34
N ASP A 117 -5.73 19.28 -11.22
CA ASP A 117 -6.47 20.53 -10.95
C ASP A 117 -6.13 21.60 -12.01
N GLU A 118 -4.86 21.73 -12.42
CA GLU A 118 -4.45 22.68 -13.46
C GLU A 118 -5.04 22.32 -14.85
N LEU A 119 -5.09 21.02 -15.20
CA LEU A 119 -5.70 20.53 -16.44
C LEU A 119 -7.22 20.76 -16.48
N VAL A 120 -7.92 20.60 -15.35
CA VAL A 120 -9.36 20.87 -15.23
C VAL A 120 -9.67 22.36 -15.43
N VAL A 121 -8.82 23.26 -14.92
CA VAL A 121 -8.97 24.71 -15.09
C VAL A 121 -8.81 25.13 -16.56
N GLN A 122 -7.93 24.49 -17.32
CA GLN A 122 -7.74 24.78 -18.75
C GLN A 122 -8.90 24.27 -19.63
N ILE A 123 -9.54 23.16 -19.28
CA ILE A 123 -10.68 22.61 -20.03
C ILE A 123 -11.94 23.49 -19.89
N GLY A 124 -12.07 24.24 -18.79
CA GLY A 124 -13.22 25.13 -18.56
C GLY A 124 -13.26 26.44 -19.36
N SER A 125 -12.22 26.75 -20.16
CA SER A 125 -12.10 28.05 -20.86
C SER A 125 -12.19 27.98 -22.39
N THR A 126 -12.53 26.82 -22.97
CA THR A 126 -12.79 26.70 -24.41
C THR A 126 -14.13 26.02 -24.66
N GLU A 127 -15.11 26.83 -24.98
CA GLU A 127 -16.45 26.44 -25.43
C GLU A 127 -16.36 25.57 -26.71
N SER A 128 -17.01 24.40 -26.64
CA SER A 128 -17.56 23.60 -27.75
C SER A 128 -16.61 23.01 -28.80
N ASP A 129 -16.39 21.69 -28.74
CA ASP A 129 -16.93 20.78 -29.75
C ASP A 129 -16.96 19.32 -29.25
N SER A 130 -18.08 18.67 -29.58
CA SER A 130 -18.49 17.33 -29.20
C SER A 130 -17.65 16.25 -29.89
N ASP A 131 -17.07 15.33 -29.13
CA ASP A 131 -17.03 13.89 -29.44
C ASP A 131 -16.76 13.08 -28.17
N SER A 132 -17.70 12.19 -27.85
CA SER A 132 -17.69 11.34 -26.67
C SER A 132 -16.85 10.10 -26.92
N GLU A 133 -15.73 9.97 -26.22
CA GLU A 133 -15.08 8.68 -25.96
C GLU A 133 -15.03 8.52 -24.44
N GLU A 134 -15.84 7.59 -23.93
CA GLU A 134 -15.91 7.24 -22.52
C GLU A 134 -14.58 6.65 -22.08
N THR A 135 -13.82 7.39 -21.27
CA THR A 135 -12.78 6.81 -20.43
C THR A 135 -13.33 6.71 -19.02
N GLU A 136 -13.65 5.49 -18.61
CA GLU A 136 -14.04 5.19 -17.23
C GLU A 136 -12.88 5.56 -16.28
N SER A 137 -13.02 6.66 -15.56
CA SER A 137 -12.19 6.94 -14.39
C SER A 137 -12.90 6.36 -13.16
N CYS A 138 -12.23 5.44 -12.48
CA CYS A 138 -12.67 4.88 -11.21
C CYS A 138 -12.34 5.89 -10.11
N ASP A 139 -13.24 6.86 -9.88
CA ASP A 139 -13.14 7.77 -8.74
C ASP A 139 -13.82 7.13 -7.52
N SER A 140 -13.06 6.32 -6.80
CA SER A 140 -13.51 5.71 -5.55
C SER A 140 -12.34 5.42 -4.64
N ASP A 141 -11.57 6.45 -4.23
CA ASP A 141 -10.59 6.29 -3.14
C ASP A 141 -10.21 7.59 -2.37
N SER A 142 -10.74 8.76 -2.74
CA SER A 142 -10.30 10.06 -2.16
C SER A 142 -10.61 10.22 -0.66
N GLU A 143 -11.76 9.73 -0.16
CA GLU A 143 -12.08 9.78 1.28
C GLU A 143 -11.39 8.68 2.10
N PHE A 144 -11.15 7.51 1.50
CA PHE A 144 -10.45 6.41 2.17
C PHE A 144 -8.98 6.77 2.41
N LEU A 145 -8.33 7.37 1.41
CA LEU A 145 -6.96 7.89 1.51
C LEU A 145 -6.85 9.05 2.51
N ARG A 146 -7.84 9.96 2.58
CA ARG A 146 -7.86 11.06 3.58
C ARG A 146 -7.96 10.56 5.03
N ASN A 147 -8.75 9.53 5.29
CA ASN A 147 -8.81 8.93 6.62
C ASN A 147 -7.56 8.12 6.96
N TYR A 148 -7.00 7.38 6.00
CA TYR A 148 -5.74 6.64 6.18
C TYR A 148 -4.58 7.59 6.52
N THR A 149 -4.45 8.71 5.80
CA THR A 149 -3.39 9.71 5.96
C THR A 149 -3.48 10.52 7.25
N THR A 150 -4.68 10.74 7.77
CA THR A 150 -4.88 11.41 9.07
C THR A 150 -4.52 10.48 10.24
N VAL A 151 -4.83 9.19 10.12
CA VAL A 151 -4.57 8.18 11.16
C VAL A 151 -3.08 7.83 11.24
N THR A 152 -2.38 7.68 10.11
CA THR A 152 -0.93 7.40 10.10
C THR A 152 -0.10 8.56 10.65
N ARG A 153 -0.50 9.82 10.38
CA ARG A 153 0.12 11.01 11.00
C ARG A 153 -0.05 11.05 12.52
N SER A 154 -1.20 10.64 13.07
CA SER A 154 -1.39 10.63 14.53
C SER A 154 -0.56 9.54 15.23
N LEU A 155 -0.31 8.40 14.57
CA LEU A 155 0.48 7.30 15.13
C LEU A 155 2.00 7.57 15.06
N LEU A 156 2.48 8.25 14.02
CA LEU A 156 3.90 8.61 13.87
C LEU A 156 4.35 9.71 14.83
N VAL A 157 3.47 10.65 15.19
CA VAL A 157 3.80 11.72 16.17
C VAL A 157 3.91 11.18 17.61
N LEU A 158 3.41 9.97 17.88
CA LEU A 158 3.43 9.35 19.21
C LEU A 158 4.53 8.28 19.42
N SER A 159 5.47 8.13 18.48
CA SER A 159 6.48 7.06 18.50
C SER A 159 7.93 7.53 18.68
N PHE A 160 8.17 8.59 19.45
CA PHE A 160 9.49 8.89 20.03
C PHE A 160 9.50 8.66 21.54
#